data_AF-A0A1H0YW49-F1
#
_entry.id   AF-A0A1H0YW49-F1
#
_cell.length_a   1.000
_cell.length_b   1.000
_cell.length_c   1.000
_cell.angle_alpha   90.00
_cell.angle_beta   90.00
_cell.angle_gamma   90.00
#
_symmetry.space_group_name_H-M   'P 1'
#
loop_
_entity.id
_entity.type
_entity.pdbx_description
1 polymer ?
#
loop_
_entity_poly.entity_id
_entity_poly.type
_entity_poly.pdbx_seq_one_letter_code
_entity_poly.pdbx_strand_id
1 'polypeptide(L)' 'MVVAPESIWEMFEDLFVREYENAVVYADFDRETVLHEGEVRVLANGWVELPTGRVLSPESVHHIDAK' A
#
# COMPACT_ATOMS: atom_id res chain seq x y z
N MET A 1 0.36 27.05 4.28
CA MET A 1 0.17 26.32 3.01
C MET A 1 1.51 26.25 2.33
N VAL A 2 2.14 25.06 2.29
CA VAL A 2 3.39 24.83 1.57
C VAL A 2 2.99 24.21 0.24
N VAL A 3 3.35 24.83 -0.87
CA VAL A 3 3.12 24.28 -2.21
C VAL A 3 4.49 23.99 -2.80
N ALA A 4 4.84 22.71 -2.89
CA ALA A 4 6.00 22.27 -3.67
C ALA A 4 5.58 22.10 -5.14
N PRO A 5 6.49 22.28 -6.11
CA PRO A 5 6.26 22.01 -7.53
C PRO A 5 5.82 20.57 -7.78
N GLU A 6 4.98 20.33 -8.78
CA GLU A 6 4.45 19.01 -9.17
C GLU A 6 5.57 17.96 -9.37
N SER A 7 6.69 18.35 -9.97
CA SER A 7 7.86 17.48 -10.18
C SER A 7 8.51 16.97 -8.89
N ILE A 8 8.39 17.72 -7.78
CA ILE A 8 8.92 17.29 -6.49
C ILE A 8 8.01 16.20 -5.90
N TRP A 9 6.70 16.30 -6.10
CA TRP A 9 5.75 15.28 -5.65
C TRP A 9 5.93 13.97 -6.39
N GLU A 10 6.08 13.98 -7.72
CA GLU A 10 6.38 12.77 -8.51
C GLU A 10 7.66 12.08 -8.05
N MET A 11 8.72 12.85 -7.79
CA MET A 11 9.98 12.30 -7.26
C MET A 11 9.83 11.69 -5.86
N PHE A 12 8.90 12.21 -5.05
CA PHE A 12 8.63 11.67 -3.72
C PHE A 12 7.71 10.45 -3.76
N GLU A 13 6.78 10.38 -4.72
CA GLU A 13 5.91 9.22 -4.88
C GLU A 13 6.73 7.92 -5.01
N ASP A 14 7.74 7.91 -5.87
CA ASP A 14 8.66 6.77 -6.02
C ASP A 14 9.47 6.47 -4.74
N LEU A 15 9.76 7.48 -3.92
CA LEU A 15 10.49 7.32 -2.66
C LEU A 15 9.63 6.76 -1.51
N PHE A 16 8.31 6.86 -1.61
CA PHE A 16 7.38 6.41 -0.57
C PHE A 16 6.65 5.12 -0.93
N VAL A 17 6.84 4.60 -2.14
CA VAL A 17 6.38 3.27 -2.54
C VAL A 17 7.18 2.20 -1.78
N ARG A 18 6.48 1.24 -1.19
CA ARG A 18 7.10 0.07 -0.54
C ARG A 18 6.62 -1.20 -1.22
N GLU A 19 7.58 -2.00 -1.66
CA GLU A 19 7.31 -3.31 -2.25
C GLU A 19 7.68 -4.39 -1.23
N TYR A 20 6.77 -5.33 -1.03
CA TYR A 20 6.96 -6.48 -0.16
C TYR A 20 6.77 -7.74 -0.98
N GLU A 21 7.78 -8.62 -1.03
CA GLU A 21 7.68 -9.90 -1.74
C GLU A 21 6.75 -10.89 -1.02
N ASN A 22 6.60 -10.74 0.30
CA ASN A 22 5.74 -11.58 1.12
C ASN A 22 5.08 -10.77 2.23
N ALA A 23 3.80 -10.45 2.04
CA ALA A 23 2.98 -9.80 3.05
C ALA A 23 1.57 -10.40 3.11
N VAL A 24 0.94 -10.30 4.29
CA VAL A 24 -0.49 -10.60 4.46
C VAL A 24 -1.23 -9.31 4.74
N VAL A 25 -2.27 -9.04 3.95
CA VAL A 25 -3.11 -7.84 4.03
C VAL A 25 -4.45 -8.22 4.65
N TYR A 26 -4.87 -7.50 5.69
CA TYR A 26 -6.09 -7.78 6.45
C TYR A 26 -7.12 -6.65 6.35
N ALA A 27 -8.40 -7.04 6.36
CA ALA A 27 -9.54 -6.12 6.37
C ALA A 27 -9.94 -5.64 7.78
N ASP A 28 -9.35 -6.22 8.81
CA ASP A 28 -9.66 -5.91 10.21
C ASP A 28 -8.38 -5.92 11.06
N PHE A 29 -8.47 -5.30 12.23
CA PHE A 29 -7.36 -5.20 13.17
C PHE A 29 -7.03 -6.53 13.87
N ASP A 30 -8.04 -7.38 14.05
CA ASP A 30 -7.92 -8.67 14.74
C ASP A 30 -7.28 -9.76 13.86
N ARG A 31 -7.03 -9.43 12.57
CA ARG A 31 -6.39 -10.27 11.55
C ARG A 31 -7.22 -11.51 11.19
N GLU A 32 -8.55 -11.40 11.26
CA GLU A 32 -9.46 -12.50 10.96
C GLU A 32 -9.75 -12.63 9.46
N THR A 33 -9.81 -11.50 8.74
CA THR A 33 -10.19 -11.44 7.33
C THR A 33 -8.99 -11.09 6.47
N VAL A 34 -8.46 -12.09 5.76
CA VAL A 34 -7.36 -11.90 4.78
C VAL A 34 -7.91 -11.38 3.46
N LEU A 35 -7.38 -10.26 2.99
CA LEU A 35 -7.64 -9.68 1.67
C LEU A 35 -6.68 -10.21 0.61
N HIS A 36 -5.41 -10.40 0.99
CA HIS A 36 -4.36 -10.90 0.12
C HIS A 36 -3.19 -11.49 0.93
N GLU A 37 -2.50 -12.47 0.37
CA GLU A 37 -1.25 -13.01 0.86
C GLU A 37 -0.28 -13.17 -0.32
N GLY A 38 0.93 -12.62 -0.20
CA GLY A 38 1.95 -12.64 -1.24
C GLY A 38 2.57 -11.27 -1.48
N GLU A 39 3.03 -11.06 -2.70
CA GLU A 39 3.65 -9.80 -3.12
C GLU A 39 2.64 -8.66 -3.10
N VAL A 40 3.03 -7.50 -2.57
CA VAL A 40 2.21 -6.28 -2.59
C VAL A 40 3.05 -5.04 -2.76
N ARG A 41 2.46 -4.01 -3.36
CA ARG A 41 3.04 -2.68 -3.47
C ARG A 41 2.17 -1.65 -2.75
N VAL A 42 2.71 -1.03 -1.71
CA VAL A 42 2.05 0.04 -0.95
C VAL A 42 2.45 1.37 -1.55
N LEU A 43 1.48 2.09 -2.09
CA LEU A 43 1.67 3.37 -2.74
C LEU A 43 1.79 4.50 -1.70
N ALA A 44 2.39 5.62 -2.10
CA ALA A 44 2.59 6.80 -1.24
C ALA A 44 1.28 7.37 -0.66
N ASN A 45 0.16 7.17 -1.36
CA ASN A 45 -1.18 7.59 -0.97
C ASN A 45 -1.92 6.54 -0.10
N GLY A 46 -1.23 5.47 0.31
CA GLY A 46 -1.76 4.40 1.17
C GLY A 46 -2.55 3.31 0.45
N TRP A 47 -2.74 3.39 -0.86
CA TRP A 47 -3.37 2.32 -1.63
C TRP A 47 -2.43 1.11 -1.73
N VAL A 48 -3.01 -0.07 -1.82
CA VAL A 48 -2.24 -1.32 -1.95
C VAL A 48 -2.54 -1.96 -3.29
N GLU A 49 -1.52 -2.03 -4.14
CA GLU A 49 -1.59 -2.69 -5.44
C GLU A 49 -1.11 -4.14 -5.33
N LEU A 50 -1.88 -5.03 -5.94
CA LEU A 50 -1.59 -6.46 -6.01
C LEU A 50 -0.97 -6.80 -7.38
N PRO A 51 -0.19 -7.89 -7.51
CA PRO A 51 0.40 -8.33 -8.77
C PRO A 51 -0.61 -8.61 -9.89
N THR A 52 -1.88 -8.81 -9.52
CA THR A 52 -3.00 -8.98 -10.45
C THR A 52 -3.46 -7.67 -11.12
N GLY A 53 -2.92 -6.52 -10.70
CA GLY A 53 -3.38 -5.18 -11.09
C GLY A 53 -4.62 -4.69 -10.32
N ARG A 54 -5.13 -5.47 -9.37
CA ARG A 54 -6.19 -5.03 -8.44
C ARG A 54 -5.59 -4.06 -7.43
N VAL A 55 -6.32 -2.99 -7.12
CA VAL A 55 -5.94 -2.02 -6.09
C VAL A 55 -6.93 -2.07 -4.92
N LEU A 56 -6.41 -2.15 -3.71
CA LEU A 56 -7.18 -2.12 -2.45
C LEU A 56 -7.18 -0.70 -1.90
N SER A 57 -8.37 -0.24 -1.51
CA SER A 57 -8.55 1.07 -0.86
C SER A 57 -7.84 1.09 0.49
N PRO A 58 -7.19 2.20 0.87
CA PRO A 58 -6.64 2.39 2.21
C PRO A 58 -7.69 2.19 3.31
N GLU A 59 -8.95 2.52 3.05
CA GLU A 59 -10.05 2.35 4.02
C GLU A 59 -10.47 0.89 4.19
N SER A 60 -10.10 0.01 3.25
CA SER A 60 -10.37 -1.43 3.34
C SER A 60 -9.22 -2.20 3.98
N VAL A 61 -8.02 -1.60 4.09
CA VAL A 61 -6.82 -2.25 4.61
C VAL A 61 -6.53 -1.73 6.01
N HIS A 62 -6.67 -2.60 7.00
CA HIS A 62 -6.43 -2.24 8.39
C HIS A 62 -5.04 -2.62 8.88
N HIS A 63 -4.51 -3.74 8.37
CA HIS A 63 -3.22 -4.25 8.79
C HIS A 63 -2.46 -4.93 7.65
N ILE A 64 -1.15 -4.74 7.62
CA ILE A 64 -0.23 -5.43 6.71
C ILE A 64 0.90 -6.01 7.54
N ASP A 65 1.01 -7.34 7.57
CA ASP A 65 2.16 -8.06 8.13
C ASP A 65 3.13 -8.38 6.99
N ALA A 66 4.26 -7.66 6.90
CA ALA A 66 5.35 -7.99 5.98
C ALA A 66 6.40 -8.87 6.67
N LYS A 67 6.91 -9.87 5.95
CA LYS A 67 7.95 -10.81 6.44
C LYS A 67 9.32 -10.53 5.83
#